data_AF-A0A5J6MSI5-F1
#
_entry.id   AF-A0A5J6MSI5-F1
#
_cell.length_a   1.000
_cell.length_b   1.000
_cell.length_c   1.000
_cell.angle_alpha   90.00
_cell.angle_beta   90.00
_cell.angle_gamma   90.00
#
_symmetry.space_group_name_H-M   'P 1'
#
loop_
_entity.id
_entity.type
_entity.pdbx_description
1 polymer ?
#
loop_
_entity_poly.entity_id
_entity_poly.type
_entity_poly.pdbx_seq_one_letter_code
_entity_poly.pdbx_strand_id
1 'polypeptide(L)'
;MPDPIDTATGELTLVPDPRFRLQWPITAAFRERIGNEESRGSGGYLARNGDALGAYQLRPIALQDIGWRDDNGNWTEKSGVANDNDFLFSPLKQEIALKEFLLHNRRLLGANDFAVPIGQVVRGIKGDFTITENGLAAAMHRGGAPAVKRYLKFLAEQGWVSDETKFPSDWADKFKPIETRLRKFADIPYLRPHGH
;
A
#
# COMPACT_ATOMS: atom_id res chain seq x y z
N MET A 1 -25.15 6.28 -8.29
CA MET A 1 -25.23 7.75 -8.21
C MET A 1 -23.87 8.28 -8.63
N PRO A 2 -23.79 9.26 -9.55
CA PRO A 2 -22.52 9.91 -9.85
C PRO A 2 -22.04 10.70 -8.61
N ASP A 3 -20.75 10.63 -8.30
CA ASP A 3 -20.15 11.40 -7.22
C ASP A 3 -20.24 12.91 -7.54
N PRO A 4 -20.56 13.78 -6.56
CA PRO A 4 -20.69 15.21 -6.80
C PRO A 4 -19.33 15.84 -7.13
N ILE A 5 -19.29 16.56 -8.26
CA ILE A 5 -18.18 17.41 -8.69
C ILE A 5 -18.41 18.81 -8.10
N ASP A 6 -17.47 19.33 -7.30
CA ASP A 6 -17.44 20.75 -6.95
C ASP A 6 -16.70 21.52 -8.06
N THR A 7 -17.38 22.46 -8.70
CA THR A 7 -16.93 23.18 -9.91
C THR A 7 -16.42 24.59 -9.64
N ALA A 8 -15.96 24.92 -8.42
CA ALA A 8 -15.55 26.30 -8.13
C ALA A 8 -14.12 26.68 -8.56
N THR A 9 -13.17 25.76 -8.76
CA THR A 9 -11.74 26.14 -8.98
C THR A 9 -10.98 25.40 -10.07
N GLY A 10 -11.58 24.41 -10.76
CA GLY A 10 -10.85 23.62 -11.78
C GLY A 10 -9.74 22.72 -11.21
N GLU A 11 -9.51 22.74 -9.90
CA GLU A 11 -8.75 21.71 -9.19
C GLU A 11 -9.70 20.56 -8.86
N LEU A 12 -9.40 19.37 -9.39
CA LEU A 12 -10.01 18.09 -9.01
C LEU A 12 -9.70 17.77 -7.54
N THR A 13 -10.36 18.45 -6.61
CA THR A 13 -10.40 18.07 -5.20
C THR A 13 -11.59 17.15 -4.98
N LEU A 14 -11.43 15.90 -5.42
CA LEU A 14 -12.31 14.83 -4.98
C LEU A 14 -12.10 14.66 -3.47
N VAL A 15 -13.00 15.25 -2.69
CA VAL A 15 -13.19 14.92 -1.28
C VAL A 15 -14.12 13.70 -1.25
N PRO A 16 -13.63 12.45 -1.16
CA PRO A 16 -14.53 11.31 -1.00
C PRO A 16 -15.41 11.56 0.21
N ASP A 17 -16.72 11.41 0.00
CA ASP A 17 -17.77 11.77 0.94
C ASP A 17 -17.36 11.39 2.39
N PRO A 18 -17.28 12.38 3.31
CA PRO A 18 -16.83 12.19 4.68
C PRO A 18 -17.53 11.05 5.43
N ARG A 19 -18.77 10.72 5.03
CA ARG A 19 -19.57 9.65 5.66
C ARG A 19 -18.97 8.27 5.49
N PHE A 20 -18.24 8.01 4.40
CA PHE A 20 -17.57 6.73 4.19
C PHE A 20 -16.24 6.62 4.95
N ARG A 21 -15.67 7.76 5.39
CA ARG A 21 -14.37 7.75 6.09
C ARG A 21 -14.51 7.29 7.54
N LEU A 22 -15.63 7.52 8.23
CA LEU A 22 -15.73 7.29 9.68
C LEU A 22 -15.69 5.81 10.10
N GLN A 23 -16.13 4.89 9.24
CA GLN A 23 -16.20 3.45 9.55
C GLN A 23 -15.06 2.63 8.91
N TRP A 24 -14.08 3.29 8.30
CA TRP A 24 -12.97 2.60 7.66
C TRP A 24 -11.92 2.16 8.65
N PRO A 25 -11.51 0.88 8.62
CA PRO A 25 -10.49 0.38 9.54
C PRO A 25 -9.14 1.06 9.28
N ILE A 26 -8.86 1.45 8.04
CA ILE A 26 -7.61 2.13 7.66
C ILE A 26 -7.73 3.63 7.90
N THR A 27 -6.75 4.23 8.58
CA THR A 27 -6.79 5.67 8.89
C THR A 27 -6.63 6.54 7.63
N ALA A 28 -7.15 7.77 7.68
CA ALA A 28 -6.95 8.74 6.59
C ALA A 28 -5.47 9.11 6.42
N ALA A 29 -4.75 9.36 7.52
CA ALA A 29 -3.33 9.72 7.49
C ALA A 29 -2.48 8.66 6.78
N PHE A 30 -2.76 7.37 7.01
CA PHE A 30 -2.03 6.28 6.36
C PHE A 30 -2.28 6.24 4.85
N ARG A 31 -3.55 6.33 4.43
CA ARG A 31 -3.94 6.36 3.01
C ARG A 31 -3.35 7.57 2.29
N GLU A 32 -3.48 8.75 2.88
CA GLU A 32 -2.91 9.98 2.35
C GLU A 32 -1.39 9.88 2.21
N ARG A 33 -0.70 9.28 3.19
CA ARG A 33 0.75 9.05 3.07
C ARG A 33 1.11 8.10 1.93
N ILE A 34 0.39 6.99 1.76
CA ILE A 34 0.61 6.09 0.62
C ILE A 34 0.40 6.86 -0.68
N GLY A 35 -0.75 7.54 -0.85
CA GLY A 35 -1.05 8.31 -2.05
C GLY A 35 0.03 9.37 -2.34
N ASN A 36 0.52 10.05 -1.30
CA ASN A 36 1.59 11.02 -1.41
C ASN A 36 2.91 10.43 -1.90
N GLU A 37 3.25 9.23 -1.47
CA GLU A 37 4.50 8.58 -1.86
C GLU A 37 4.39 7.81 -3.18
N GLU A 38 3.19 7.56 -3.69
CA GLU A 38 2.96 6.81 -4.93
C GLU A 38 2.64 7.72 -6.14
N SER A 39 1.87 8.79 -5.97
CA SER A 39 1.33 9.54 -7.12
C SER A 39 1.15 11.05 -6.93
N ARG A 40 1.44 11.62 -5.75
CA ARG A 40 1.32 13.07 -5.53
C ARG A 40 2.34 13.82 -6.39
N GLY A 41 1.84 14.75 -7.19
CA GLY A 41 2.62 15.46 -8.21
C GLY A 41 2.63 14.78 -9.59
N SER A 42 2.00 13.60 -9.72
CA SER A 42 1.96 12.80 -10.95
C SER A 42 0.54 12.39 -11.36
N GLY A 43 -0.48 13.15 -10.91
CA GLY A 43 -1.87 12.98 -11.34
C GLY A 43 -2.82 12.34 -10.31
N GLY A 44 -2.34 11.93 -9.13
CA GLY A 44 -3.19 11.43 -8.06
C GLY A 44 -4.09 10.27 -8.51
N TYR A 45 -5.41 10.39 -8.33
CA TYR A 45 -6.39 9.38 -8.76
C TYR A 45 -6.35 9.06 -10.26
N LEU A 46 -5.84 9.97 -11.09
CA LEU A 46 -5.72 9.77 -12.54
C LEU A 46 -4.33 9.30 -12.97
N ALA A 47 -3.41 9.08 -12.02
CA ALA A 47 -2.03 8.70 -12.33
C ALA A 47 -1.94 7.33 -13.01
N ARG A 48 -1.09 7.24 -14.03
CA ARG A 48 -0.68 5.99 -14.69
C ARG A 48 0.84 5.93 -14.74
N ASN A 49 1.44 4.86 -14.23
CA ASN A 49 2.87 4.60 -14.36
C ASN A 49 3.09 3.13 -14.70
N GLY A 50 3.41 2.85 -15.97
CA GLY A 50 3.42 1.48 -16.48
C GLY A 50 2.04 0.82 -16.33
N ASP A 51 2.00 -0.30 -15.61
CA ASP A 51 0.77 -1.07 -15.30
C ASP A 51 0.10 -0.64 -13.99
N ALA A 52 0.68 0.32 -13.24
CA ALA A 52 0.17 0.79 -11.97
C ALA A 52 -0.88 1.90 -12.14
N LEU A 53 -2.01 1.75 -11.44
CA LEU A 53 -3.17 2.62 -11.59
C LEU A 53 -3.46 3.46 -10.34
N GLY A 54 -3.74 4.74 -10.55
CA GLY A 54 -4.44 5.60 -9.62
C GLY A 54 -3.60 6.12 -8.46
N ALA A 55 -4.27 6.67 -7.46
CA ALA A 55 -3.61 7.36 -6.35
C ALA A 55 -2.62 6.46 -5.59
N TYR A 56 -2.92 5.16 -5.55
CA TYR A 56 -2.18 4.15 -4.79
C TYR A 56 -1.32 3.23 -5.64
N GLN A 57 -1.24 3.51 -6.95
CA GLN A 57 -0.40 2.79 -7.91
C GLN A 57 -0.55 1.26 -7.79
N LEU A 58 -1.81 0.78 -7.73
CA LEU A 58 -2.09 -0.65 -7.65
C LEU A 58 -1.81 -1.30 -9.00
N ARG A 59 -0.93 -2.30 -8.99
CA ARG A 59 -0.54 -3.09 -10.17
C ARG A 59 -1.55 -4.23 -10.42
N PRO A 60 -1.57 -4.84 -11.62
CA PRO A 60 -2.51 -5.92 -11.95
C PRO A 60 -2.48 -7.06 -10.94
N ILE A 61 -1.29 -7.48 -10.49
CA ILE A 61 -1.14 -8.55 -9.49
C ILE A 61 -1.80 -8.20 -8.14
N ALA A 62 -1.70 -6.95 -7.69
CA ALA A 62 -2.35 -6.51 -6.45
C ALA A 62 -3.88 -6.48 -6.60
N LEU A 63 -4.38 -6.15 -7.79
CA LEU A 63 -5.82 -6.19 -8.11
C LEU A 63 -6.32 -7.64 -8.25
N GLN A 64 -5.47 -8.57 -8.72
CA GLN A 64 -5.75 -10.01 -8.77
C GLN A 64 -5.79 -10.63 -7.37
N ASP A 65 -4.85 -10.27 -6.49
CA ASP A 65 -4.81 -10.76 -5.09
C ASP A 65 -6.11 -10.47 -4.32
N ILE A 66 -6.79 -9.37 -4.67
CA ILE A 66 -8.08 -8.99 -4.10
C ILE A 66 -9.28 -9.40 -4.96
N GLY A 67 -9.07 -10.11 -6.08
CA GLY A 67 -10.12 -10.59 -6.97
C GLY A 67 -10.87 -9.48 -7.74
N TRP A 68 -10.26 -8.30 -7.89
CA TRP A 68 -10.78 -7.22 -8.72
C TRP A 68 -10.39 -7.40 -10.19
N ARG A 69 -9.34 -8.17 -10.44
CA ARG A 69 -9.00 -8.73 -11.75
C ARG A 69 -8.92 -10.24 -11.69
N ASP A 70 -9.23 -10.90 -12.80
CA ASP A 70 -8.99 -12.33 -13.00
C ASP A 70 -7.55 -12.61 -13.45
N ASP A 71 -7.19 -13.89 -13.59
CA ASP A 71 -5.86 -14.33 -14.04
C ASP A 71 -5.52 -13.87 -15.47
N ASN A 72 -6.54 -13.57 -16.28
CA ASN A 72 -6.38 -13.03 -17.63
C ASN A 72 -6.24 -11.49 -17.65
N GLY A 73 -6.34 -10.84 -16.49
CA GLY A 73 -6.23 -9.39 -16.33
C GLY A 73 -7.52 -8.61 -16.58
N ASN A 74 -8.66 -9.29 -16.76
CA ASN A 74 -9.97 -8.66 -16.94
C ASN A 74 -10.52 -8.17 -15.61
N TRP A 75 -11.23 -7.05 -15.62
CA TRP A 75 -11.97 -6.57 -14.45
C TRP A 75 -13.13 -7.51 -14.12
N THR A 76 -13.29 -7.84 -12.84
CA THR A 76 -14.35 -8.75 -12.37
C THR A 76 -15.60 -7.97 -11.95
N GLU A 77 -16.75 -8.64 -11.88
CA GLU A 77 -18.00 -8.05 -11.35
C GLU A 77 -17.82 -7.51 -9.92
N LYS A 78 -16.97 -8.16 -9.11
CA LYS A 78 -16.65 -7.73 -7.74
C LYS A 78 -16.13 -6.29 -7.70
N SER A 79 -15.29 -5.92 -8.66
CA SER A 79 -14.73 -4.57 -8.73
C SER A 79 -15.80 -3.51 -9.01
N GLY A 80 -16.85 -3.89 -9.75
CA GLY A 80 -17.86 -2.99 -10.27
C GLY A 80 -17.28 -1.85 -11.10
N VAL A 81 -16.16 -2.10 -11.78
CA VAL A 81 -15.59 -1.22 -12.82
C VAL A 81 -15.45 -2.00 -14.12
N ALA A 82 -15.66 -1.35 -15.26
CA ALA A 82 -15.62 -2.01 -16.57
C ALA A 82 -14.23 -2.03 -17.21
N ASN A 83 -13.39 -1.03 -16.91
CA ASN A 83 -12.07 -0.84 -17.51
C ASN A 83 -11.19 0.08 -16.64
N ASP A 84 -9.93 0.26 -17.05
CA ASP A 84 -8.97 1.09 -16.32
C ASP A 84 -9.40 2.54 -16.17
N ASN A 85 -10.05 3.12 -17.18
CA ASN A 85 -10.51 4.50 -17.09
C ASN A 85 -11.63 4.61 -16.05
N ASP A 86 -12.57 3.66 -16.05
CA ASP A 86 -13.62 3.60 -15.04
C ASP A 86 -13.04 3.50 -13.62
N PHE A 87 -11.98 2.71 -13.43
CA PHE A 87 -11.24 2.67 -12.15
C PHE A 87 -10.55 4.00 -11.82
N LEU A 88 -9.87 4.63 -12.77
CA LEU A 88 -9.15 5.90 -12.56
C LEU A 88 -10.10 7.07 -12.25
N PHE A 89 -11.26 7.12 -12.89
CA PHE A 89 -12.28 8.13 -12.65
C PHE A 89 -13.16 7.84 -11.42
N SER A 90 -12.90 6.73 -10.71
CA SER A 90 -13.65 6.34 -9.51
C SER A 90 -12.76 6.34 -8.25
N PRO A 91 -12.53 7.51 -7.59
CA PRO A 91 -11.74 7.58 -6.36
C PRO A 91 -12.21 6.62 -5.28
N LEU A 92 -13.53 6.48 -5.10
CA LEU A 92 -14.10 5.55 -4.13
C LEU A 92 -13.69 4.10 -4.43
N LYS A 93 -13.61 3.70 -5.70
CA LYS A 93 -13.18 2.35 -6.10
C LYS A 93 -11.70 2.14 -5.79
N GLN A 94 -10.85 3.13 -6.07
CA GLN A 94 -9.42 3.05 -5.73
C GLN A 94 -9.18 2.95 -4.24
N GLU A 95 -9.92 3.73 -3.46
CA GLU A 95 -9.93 3.66 -2.01
C GLU A 95 -10.29 2.23 -1.56
N ILE A 96 -11.40 1.68 -2.06
CA ILE A 96 -11.90 0.37 -1.63
C ILE A 96 -10.88 -0.72 -1.99
N ALA A 97 -10.29 -0.64 -3.18
CA ALA A 97 -9.23 -1.54 -3.62
C ALA A 97 -8.02 -1.49 -2.69
N LEU A 98 -7.55 -0.29 -2.31
CA LEU A 98 -6.46 -0.13 -1.34
C LEU A 98 -6.80 -0.80 -0.02
N LYS A 99 -7.98 -0.52 0.54
CA LYS A 99 -8.45 -1.12 1.80
C LYS A 99 -8.44 -2.64 1.71
N GLU A 100 -9.04 -3.22 0.67
CA GLU A 100 -9.08 -4.66 0.48
C GLU A 100 -7.68 -5.26 0.35
N PHE A 101 -6.78 -4.59 -0.37
CA PHE A 101 -5.41 -5.07 -0.56
C PHE A 101 -4.59 -5.04 0.72
N LEU A 102 -4.67 -3.95 1.49
CA LEU A 102 -4.00 -3.85 2.79
C LEU A 102 -4.52 -4.88 3.79
N LEU A 103 -5.85 -5.14 3.80
CA LEU A 103 -6.44 -6.17 4.65
C LEU A 103 -6.09 -7.59 4.18
N HIS A 104 -6.01 -7.83 2.88
CA HIS A 104 -5.51 -9.09 2.32
C HIS A 104 -4.08 -9.36 2.78
N ASN A 105 -3.17 -8.38 2.60
CA ASN A 105 -1.78 -8.48 3.04
C ASN A 105 -1.67 -8.72 4.55
N ARG A 106 -2.51 -8.07 5.36
CA ARG A 106 -2.57 -8.33 6.81
C ARG A 106 -2.95 -9.77 7.14
N ARG A 107 -3.89 -10.38 6.41
CA ARG A 107 -4.25 -11.79 6.61
C ARG A 107 -3.08 -12.72 6.25
N LEU A 108 -2.34 -12.40 5.18
CA LEU A 108 -1.14 -13.16 4.81
C LEU A 108 -0.04 -13.11 5.87
N LEU A 109 0.04 -12.03 6.66
CA LEU A 109 0.94 -11.95 7.82
C LEU A 109 0.56 -12.94 8.93
N GLY A 110 -0.74 -13.10 9.19
CA GLY A 110 -1.23 -13.99 10.25
C GLY A 110 -1.22 -15.48 9.88
N ALA A 111 -1.22 -15.82 8.58
CA ALA A 111 -1.48 -17.19 8.12
C ALA A 111 -0.23 -18.01 7.72
N ASN A 112 0.97 -17.42 7.60
CA ASN A 112 2.08 -18.01 6.82
C ASN A 112 3.32 -18.48 7.59
N ASP A 113 3.19 -18.98 8.83
CA ASP A 113 4.32 -19.43 9.70
C ASP A 113 5.47 -18.43 9.77
N PHE A 114 5.16 -17.17 9.48
CA PHE A 114 6.12 -16.11 9.39
C PHE A 114 6.01 -15.31 10.67
N ALA A 115 6.82 -15.70 11.67
CA ALA A 115 6.94 -14.96 12.92
C ALA A 115 7.50 -13.56 12.59
N VAL A 116 6.58 -12.61 12.43
CA VAL A 116 6.92 -11.22 12.17
C VAL A 116 7.59 -10.65 13.42
N PRO A 117 8.80 -10.11 13.30
CA PRO A 117 9.56 -9.58 14.43
C PRO A 117 9.08 -8.17 14.82
N ILE A 118 7.78 -8.01 15.14
CA ILE A 118 7.24 -6.73 15.61
C ILE A 118 8.02 -6.29 16.86
N GLY A 119 8.42 -5.03 16.92
CA GLY A 119 9.24 -4.48 18.00
C GLY A 119 10.75 -4.64 17.80
N GLN A 120 11.19 -5.37 16.78
CA GLN A 120 12.61 -5.50 16.45
C GLN A 120 13.16 -4.19 15.91
N VAL A 121 14.27 -3.73 16.49
CA VAL A 121 15.03 -2.58 16.00
C VAL A 121 15.93 -3.03 14.86
N VAL A 122 15.88 -2.30 13.75
CA VAL A 122 16.73 -2.49 12.57
C VAL A 122 17.66 -1.29 12.46
N ARG A 123 18.96 -1.56 12.29
CA ARG A 123 19.92 -0.54 11.85
C ARG A 123 19.71 -0.28 10.36
N GLY A 124 18.92 0.74 10.07
CA GLY A 124 18.45 1.03 8.71
C GLY A 124 19.46 1.78 7.86
N ILE A 125 19.15 1.90 6.57
CA ILE A 125 20.03 2.53 5.57
C ILE A 125 20.24 4.02 5.87
N LYS A 126 19.15 4.70 6.29
CA LYS A 126 19.14 6.15 6.57
C LYS A 126 18.94 6.46 8.05
N GLY A 127 19.05 5.46 8.92
CA GLY A 127 18.79 5.55 10.34
C GLY A 127 17.98 4.38 10.86
N ASP A 128 18.04 4.20 12.18
CA ASP A 128 17.40 3.09 12.87
C ASP A 128 15.88 3.22 12.85
N PHE A 129 15.19 2.09 12.83
CA PHE A 129 13.74 2.04 12.94
C PHE A 129 13.28 0.76 13.62
N THR A 130 12.08 0.79 14.21
CA THR A 130 11.44 -0.39 14.77
C THR A 130 10.48 -0.98 13.76
N ILE A 131 10.46 -2.31 13.64
CA ILE A 131 9.46 -3.01 12.83
C ILE A 131 8.09 -2.89 13.53
N THR A 132 7.15 -2.22 12.88
CA THR A 132 5.77 -2.06 13.36
C THR A 132 4.76 -2.63 12.35
N GLU A 133 3.53 -2.89 12.80
CA GLU A 133 2.44 -3.29 11.90
C GLU A 133 2.18 -2.23 10.81
N ASN A 134 2.32 -0.94 11.17
CA ASN A 134 2.15 0.18 10.25
C ASN A 134 3.18 0.13 9.11
N GLY A 135 4.46 0.00 9.47
CA GLY A 135 5.55 -0.10 8.52
C GLY A 135 5.40 -1.30 7.60
N LEU A 136 4.98 -2.45 8.15
CA LEU A 136 4.77 -3.68 7.38
C LEU A 136 3.63 -3.56 6.38
N ALA A 137 2.50 -2.97 6.79
CA ALA A 137 1.38 -2.74 5.88
C ALA A 137 1.82 -1.89 4.67
N ALA A 138 2.60 -0.84 4.90
CA ALA A 138 3.13 0.03 3.84
C ALA A 138 4.18 -0.70 2.97
N ALA A 139 5.03 -1.51 3.59
CA ALA A 139 6.05 -2.27 2.89
C ALA A 139 5.45 -3.36 1.99
N MET A 140 4.38 -4.00 2.45
CA MET A 140 3.63 -4.98 1.66
C MET A 140 2.82 -4.34 0.54
N HIS A 141 2.25 -3.17 0.77
CA HIS A 141 1.67 -2.39 -0.32
C HIS A 141 2.71 -2.15 -1.43
N ARG A 142 3.95 -1.81 -1.07
CA ARG A 142 5.02 -1.50 -2.03
C ARG A 142 5.62 -2.73 -2.71
N GLY A 143 5.92 -3.78 -1.96
CA GLY A 143 6.71 -4.93 -2.42
C GLY A 143 5.95 -6.25 -2.53
N GLY A 144 4.73 -6.31 -1.99
CA GLY A 144 4.01 -7.56 -1.77
C GLY A 144 4.55 -8.35 -0.57
N ALA A 145 3.69 -9.20 0.02
CA ALA A 145 4.04 -9.98 1.20
C ALA A 145 5.27 -10.91 1.02
N PRO A 146 5.45 -11.61 -0.12
CA PRO A 146 6.62 -12.47 -0.31
C PRO A 146 7.95 -11.73 -0.32
N ALA A 147 8.01 -10.53 -0.92
CA ALA A 147 9.23 -9.74 -0.96
C ALA A 147 9.60 -9.20 0.43
N VAL A 148 8.60 -8.74 1.20
CA VAL A 148 8.80 -8.31 2.59
C VAL A 148 9.31 -9.48 3.44
N LYS A 149 8.71 -10.67 3.31
CA LYS A 149 9.19 -11.89 3.98
C LYS A 149 10.65 -12.19 3.66
N ARG A 150 11.06 -12.06 2.40
CA ARG A 150 12.45 -12.27 1.98
C ARG A 150 13.40 -11.21 2.56
N TYR A 151 13.01 -9.94 2.54
CA TYR A 151 13.83 -8.87 3.12
C TYR A 151 14.03 -9.03 4.63
N LEU A 152 12.97 -9.39 5.36
CA LEU A 152 13.05 -9.63 6.80
C LEU A 152 13.91 -10.84 7.17
N LYS A 153 13.87 -11.92 6.36
CA LYS A 153 14.80 -13.06 6.50
C LYS A 153 16.25 -12.62 6.31
N PHE A 154 16.51 -11.84 5.25
CA PHE A 154 17.83 -11.27 5.02
C PHE A 154 18.29 -10.42 6.22
N LEU A 155 17.44 -9.56 6.78
CA LEU A 155 17.79 -8.78 7.96
C LEU A 155 18.14 -9.66 9.16
N ALA A 156 17.38 -10.72 9.42
CA ALA A 156 17.66 -11.65 10.51
C ALA A 156 19.04 -12.31 10.34
N GLU A 157 19.40 -12.73 9.12
CA GLU A 157 20.70 -13.29 8.79
C GLU A 157 21.85 -12.28 8.91
N GLN A 158 21.57 -10.99 8.72
CA GLN A 158 22.53 -9.89 8.86
C GLN A 158 22.56 -9.27 10.27
N GLY A 159 21.91 -9.88 11.26
CA GLY A 159 21.88 -9.35 12.63
C GLY A 159 21.12 -8.02 12.74
N TRP A 160 20.02 -7.91 12.00
CA TRP A 160 19.14 -6.74 11.92
C TRP A 160 19.82 -5.46 11.43
N VAL A 161 20.72 -5.61 10.45
CA VAL A 161 21.39 -4.51 9.76
C VAL A 161 20.97 -4.47 8.30
N SER A 162 20.43 -3.35 7.87
CA SER A 162 20.09 -3.10 6.47
C SER A 162 21.25 -2.40 5.75
N ASP A 163 22.26 -3.18 5.38
CA ASP A 163 23.42 -2.70 4.63
C ASP A 163 23.20 -2.88 3.11
N GLU A 164 23.04 -1.78 2.37
CA GLU A 164 22.81 -1.83 0.92
C GLU A 164 23.95 -2.55 0.16
N THR A 165 25.18 -2.53 0.68
CA THR A 165 26.33 -3.18 0.04
C THR A 165 26.27 -4.70 0.09
N LYS A 166 25.44 -5.25 0.98
CA LYS A 166 25.24 -6.69 1.17
C LYS A 166 23.96 -7.21 0.52
N PHE A 167 23.18 -6.34 -0.11
CA PHE A 167 21.97 -6.78 -0.79
C PHE A 167 22.32 -7.72 -1.94
N PRO A 168 21.58 -8.83 -2.11
CA PRO A 168 21.70 -9.63 -3.33
C PRO A 168 21.43 -8.74 -4.55
N SER A 169 22.29 -8.82 -5.57
CA SER A 169 22.23 -7.92 -6.72
C SER A 169 20.89 -7.98 -7.46
N ASP A 170 20.24 -9.15 -7.49
CA ASP A 170 18.91 -9.38 -8.06
C ASP A 170 17.74 -8.88 -7.18
N TRP A 171 18.01 -8.45 -5.94
CA TRP A 171 17.01 -7.97 -4.97
C TRP A 171 17.24 -6.54 -4.46
N ALA A 172 18.36 -5.90 -4.79
CA ALA A 172 18.69 -4.58 -4.28
C ALA A 172 17.57 -3.55 -4.53
N ASP A 173 17.03 -3.53 -5.76
CA ASP A 173 15.94 -2.63 -6.17
C ASP A 173 14.58 -2.93 -5.50
N LYS A 174 14.42 -4.12 -4.91
CA LYS A 174 13.22 -4.51 -4.16
C LYS A 174 13.38 -4.23 -2.66
N PHE A 175 14.56 -4.50 -2.11
CA PHE A 175 14.83 -4.34 -0.68
C PHE A 175 14.81 -2.88 -0.25
N LYS A 176 15.40 -1.98 -1.06
CA LYS A 176 15.49 -0.57 -0.72
C LYS A 176 14.11 0.12 -0.57
N PRO A 177 13.15 -0.05 -1.50
CA PRO A 177 11.80 0.48 -1.29
C PRO A 177 11.06 -0.12 -0.09
N ILE A 178 11.28 -1.42 0.19
CA ILE A 178 10.69 -2.11 1.34
C ILE A 178 11.22 -1.52 2.65
N GLU A 179 12.55 -1.38 2.79
CA GLU A 179 13.19 -0.70 3.92
C GLU A 179 12.59 0.68 4.13
N THR A 180 12.49 1.44 3.05
CA THR A 180 12.04 2.83 3.13
C THR A 180 10.60 2.92 3.61
N ARG A 181 9.73 1.98 3.22
CA ARG A 181 8.35 1.91 3.71
C ARG A 181 8.29 1.49 5.17
N LEU A 182 9.05 0.46 5.57
CA LEU A 182 9.13 0.03 6.97
C LEU A 182 9.51 1.21 7.89
N ARG A 183 10.52 1.98 7.51
CA ARG A 183 11.00 3.13 8.27
C ARG A 183 10.04 4.32 8.23
N LYS A 184 9.63 4.77 7.04
CA LYS A 184 8.83 6.01 6.90
C LYS A 184 7.40 5.89 7.44
N PHE A 185 6.86 4.67 7.55
CA PHE A 185 5.51 4.42 8.02
C PHE A 185 5.46 3.85 9.44
N ALA A 186 6.58 3.70 10.12
CA ALA A 186 6.64 3.10 11.45
C ALA A 186 5.63 3.73 12.43
N ASP A 187 5.54 5.07 12.40
CA ASP A 187 4.73 5.88 13.33
C ASP A 187 3.43 6.41 12.72
N ILE A 188 3.06 5.99 11.51
CA ILE A 188 1.82 6.44 10.86
C ILE A 188 0.74 5.41 11.14
N PRO A 189 -0.30 5.72 11.94
CA PRO A 189 -1.26 4.72 12.39
C PRO A 189 -1.97 4.07 11.20
N TYR A 190 -1.78 2.77 10.99
CA TYR A 190 -2.43 2.03 9.89
C TYR A 190 -3.91 1.83 10.19
N LEU A 191 -4.22 1.31 11.37
CA LEU A 191 -5.58 1.01 11.80
C LEU A 191 -6.09 2.05 12.79
N ARG A 192 -7.39 2.31 12.74
CA ARG A 192 -8.05 3.03 13.83
C ARG A 192 -7.96 2.18 15.10
N PRO A 193 -7.69 2.78 16.27
CA PRO A 193 -7.91 2.11 17.54
C PRO A 193 -9.37 1.62 17.57
N HIS A 194 -9.59 0.39 18.01
CA HIS A 194 -10.94 -0.05 18.32
C HIS A 194 -11.47 0.87 19.43
N GLY A 195 -12.49 1.67 19.13
CA GLY A 195 -13.15 2.49 20.14
C GLY A 195 -13.71 1.59 21.23
N HIS A 196 -13.42 1.94 22.48
CA HIS A 196 -14.16 1.45 23.65
C HIS A 196 -15.61 1.95 23.62
#